data_AF-A0A927AH60-F1
#
_entry.id   AF-A0A927AH60-F1
#
_cell.length_a   1.000
_cell.length_b   1.000
_cell.length_c   1.000
_cell.angle_alpha   90.00
_cell.angle_beta   90.00
_cell.angle_gamma   90.00
#
_symmetry.space_group_name_H-M   'P 1'
#
loop_
_entity.id
_entity.type
_entity.pdbx_description
1 polymer ?
#
loop_
_entity_poly.entity_id
_entity_poly.type
_entity_poly.pdbx_seq_one_letter_code
_entity_poly.pdbx_strand_id
1 'polypeptide(L)' 'MLNIGDSVLHKKTGRSGKVFGYGYQMVNSTYLPTLIVRVVEAASLSQKSFVEDLSSSWILKEEASRLSAKTAR' A
#
# COMPACT_ATOMS: atom_id res chain seq x y z
N MET A 1 -3.72 0.87 -11.67
CA MET A 1 -4.68 1.16 -10.59
C MET A 1 -4.65 -0.02 -9.64
N LEU A 2 -4.51 0.20 -8.34
CA LEU A 2 -4.57 -0.87 -7.33
C LEU A 2 -6.04 -1.20 -7.03
N ASN A 3 -6.36 -2.48 -6.95
CA ASN A 3 -7.72 -3.00 -6.76
C ASN A 3 -7.90 -3.61 -5.36
N ILE A 4 -9.15 -3.67 -4.87
CA ILE A 4 -9.48 -4.41 -3.66
C ILE A 4 -9.03 -5.86 -3.81
N GLY A 5 -8.30 -6.37 -2.81
CA GLY A 5 -7.69 -7.70 -2.81
C GLY A 5 -6.23 -7.71 -3.26
N ASP A 6 -5.74 -6.68 -3.95
CA ASP A 6 -4.35 -6.59 -4.40
C ASP A 6 -3.39 -6.62 -3.21
N SER A 7 -2.29 -7.37 -3.37
CA SER A 7 -1.20 -7.39 -2.40
C SER A 7 -0.22 -6.25 -2.70
N VAL A 8 -0.05 -5.36 -1.74
CA VAL A 8 0.66 -4.09 -1.92
C VAL A 8 1.83 -3.93 -0.95
N LEU A 9 2.80 -3.13 -1.36
CA LEU A 9 3.95 -2.72 -0.58
C LEU A 9 3.99 -1.18 -0.49
N HIS A 10 4.14 -0.67 0.71
CA HIS A 10 4.32 0.76 0.95
C HIS A 10 5.75 1.16 0.60
N LYS A 11 5.93 2.10 -0.33
CA LYS A 11 7.24 2.49 -0.87
C LYS A 11 8.22 3.01 0.20
N LYS A 12 7.72 3.84 1.13
CA LYS A 12 8.54 4.46 2.19
C LYS A 12 8.77 3.58 3.42
N THR A 13 7.73 2.90 3.92
CA THR A 13 7.80 2.17 5.21
C THR A 13 8.12 0.68 5.05
N GLY A 14 8.04 0.14 3.84
CA GLY A 14 8.21 -1.30 3.60
C GLY A 14 7.07 -2.17 4.14
N ARG A 15 6.01 -1.57 4.72
CA ARG A 15 4.84 -2.30 5.20
C ARG A 15 4.12 -2.96 4.03
N SER A 16 3.63 -4.16 4.23
CA SER A 16 2.87 -4.89 3.21
C SER A 16 1.48 -5.26 3.70
N GLY A 17 0.53 -5.37 2.78
CA GLY A 17 -0.85 -5.63 3.14
C GLY A 17 -1.71 -5.96 1.92
N LYS A 18 -3.02 -5.99 2.14
CA LYS A 18 -4.02 -6.13 1.08
C LYS A 18 -4.93 -4.91 1.04
N VAL A 19 -5.21 -4.42 -0.16
CA VAL A 19 -6.19 -3.35 -0.37
C VAL A 19 -7.57 -3.84 0.08
N PHE A 20 -8.23 -3.07 0.93
CA PHE A 20 -9.55 -3.36 1.48
C PHE A 20 -10.61 -2.37 0.99
N GLY A 21 -10.20 -1.14 0.65
CA GLY A 21 -11.10 -0.12 0.14
C GLY A 21 -10.38 1.11 -0.38
N TYR A 22 -11.17 2.12 -0.73
CA TYR A 22 -10.71 3.39 -1.28
C TYR A 22 -11.28 4.53 -0.45
N GLY A 23 -10.59 5.66 -0.47
CA GLY A 23 -11.05 6.91 0.11
C GLY A 23 -10.51 8.10 -0.67
N TYR A 24 -10.65 9.27 -0.07
CA TYR A 24 -10.12 10.51 -0.61
C TYR A 24 -9.64 11.41 0.53
N GLN A 25 -8.52 12.09 0.31
CA GLN A 25 -8.02 13.12 1.20
C GLN A 25 -7.85 14.43 0.44
N MET A 26 -8.20 15.54 1.09
CA MET A 26 -7.90 16.87 0.58
C MET A 26 -6.48 17.29 0.96
N VAL A 27 -5.67 17.59 -0.05
CA VAL A 27 -4.30 18.11 0.11
C VAL A 27 -4.16 19.34 -0.78
N ASN A 28 -3.87 20.50 -0.20
CA ASN A 28 -3.73 21.78 -0.94
C ASN A 28 -4.90 22.03 -1.92
N SER A 29 -6.13 21.88 -1.42
CA SER A 29 -7.37 22.04 -2.22
C SER A 29 -7.55 21.03 -3.37
N THR A 30 -6.76 19.96 -3.42
CA THR A 30 -6.87 18.88 -4.40
C THR A 30 -7.35 17.60 -3.73
N TYR A 31 -8.37 16.95 -4.29
CA TYR A 31 -8.79 15.61 -3.85
C TYR A 31 -7.82 14.57 -4.39
N LEU A 32 -7.13 13.89 -3.49
CA LEU A 32 -6.22 12.79 -3.83
C LEU A 32 -6.81 11.45 -3.38
N PRO A 33 -6.80 10.41 -4.24
CA PRO A 33 -7.33 9.10 -3.89
C PRO A 33 -6.41 8.39 -2.88
N THR A 34 -7.02 7.84 -1.84
CA THR A 34 -6.35 7.03 -0.80
C THR A 34 -6.73 5.55 -0.94
N LEU A 35 -5.89 4.68 -0.39
CA LEU A 35 -6.15 3.26 -0.22
C LEU A 35 -6.29 2.94 1.26
N ILE A 36 -7.33 2.18 1.59
CA ILE A 36 -7.46 1.55 2.90
C ILE A 36 -6.83 0.16 2.77
N VAL A 37 -5.70 -0.04 3.44
CA VAL A 37 -4.91 -1.27 3.37
C VAL A 37 -4.97 -1.98 4.71
N ARG A 38 -5.34 -3.26 4.68
CA ARG A 38 -5.17 -4.16 5.83
C ARG A 38 -3.73 -4.63 5.86
N VAL A 39 -2.95 -4.10 6.80
CA VAL A 39 -1.50 -4.36 6.92
C VAL A 39 -1.27 -5.69 7.65
N VAL A 40 -0.22 -6.40 7.26
CA VAL A 40 0.27 -7.59 7.96
C VAL A 40 1.51 -7.18 8.75
N GLU A 41 1.38 -7.02 10.07
CA GLU A 41 2.52 -6.77 10.96
C GLU A 41 3.11 -8.07 11.49
N ALA A 42 4.43 -8.22 11.41
CA ALA A 42 5.15 -9.42 11.81
C ALA A 42 5.19 -9.64 13.34
N ALA A 43 4.95 -8.58 14.15
CA ALA A 43 5.20 -8.60 15.59
C ALA A 43 4.00 -9.06 16.45
N SER A 44 2.78 -9.03 15.92
CA SER A 44 1.60 -9.50 16.66
C SER A 44 0.53 -10.00 15.72
N LEU A 45 0.39 -11.32 15.61
CA LEU A 45 -0.60 -12.04 14.81
C LEU A 45 -2.08 -11.70 15.14
N SER A 46 -2.34 -10.76 16.05
CA SER A 46 -3.67 -10.44 16.58
C SER A 46 -4.19 -9.03 16.25
N GLN A 47 -3.37 -8.07 15.83
CA GLN A 47 -3.86 -6.72 15.50
C GLN A 47 -3.99 -6.55 13.98
N LYS A 48 -5.22 -6.67 13.48
CA LYS A 48 -5.58 -6.25 12.11
C LYS A 48 -5.56 -4.72 12.06
N SER A 49 -4.40 -4.12 11.83
CA SER A 49 -4.31 -2.67 11.62
C SER A 49 -4.72 -2.34 10.18
N PHE A 50 -5.67 -1.41 10.06
CA PHE A 50 -6.00 -0.77 8.80
C PHE A 50 -5.24 0.55 8.74
N VAL A 51 -4.67 0.86 7.58
CA VAL A 51 -4.02 2.14 7.30
C VAL A 51 -4.69 2.72 6.07
N GLU A 52 -5.13 3.97 6.18
CA GLU A 52 -5.50 4.76 5.03
C GLU A 52 -4.34 5.70 4.68
N ASP A 53 -3.89 5.66 3.43
CA ASP A 53 -2.84 6.54 2.91
C ASP A 53 -3.01 6.77 1.41
N LEU A 54 -2.33 7.77 0.85
CA LEU A 54 -2.38 8.08 -0.58
C LEU A 54 -2.12 6.84 -1.42
N SER A 55 -2.93 6.62 -2.45
CA SER A 55 -2.77 5.50 -3.38
C SER A 55 -1.38 5.49 -4.03
N SER A 56 -0.80 6.67 -4.25
CA SER A 56 0.55 6.85 -4.76
C SER A 56 1.65 6.38 -3.81
N SER A 57 1.37 6.12 -2.54
CA SER A 57 2.34 5.57 -1.56
C SER A 57 2.56 4.06 -1.71
N TRP A 58 1.66 3.37 -2.42
CA TRP A 58 1.62 1.91 -2.53
C TRP A 58 1.94 1.46 -3.95
N ILE A 59 2.52 0.27 -4.07
CA ILE A 59 2.77 -0.42 -5.34
C ILE A 59 2.39 -1.89 -5.21
N LEU A 60 2.16 -2.56 -6.35
CA LEU A 60 1.97 -4.02 -6.35
C LEU A 60 3.23 -4.70 -5.82
N LYS A 61 3.05 -5.67 -4.93
CA LYS A 61 4.18 -6.42 -4.36
C LYS A 61 4.97 -7.14 -5.44
N GLU A 62 4.31 -7.66 -6.47
CA GLU A 62 4.95 -8.27 -7.64
C GLU A 62 5.78 -7.29 -8.47
N GLU A 63 5.31 -6.05 -8.60
CA GLU A 63 6.04 -4.99 -9.29
C GLU A 63 7.29 -4.57 -8.52
N ALA A 64 7.19 -4.48 -7.18
CA ALA A 64 8.34 -4.24 -6.32
C ALA A 64 9.44 -5.30 -6.51
N SER A 65 9.07 -6.57 -6.61
CA SER A 65 10.00 -7.68 -6.87
C SER A 65 10.68 -7.60 -8.23
N ARG A 66 9.99 -7.07 -9.25
CA ARG A 66 10.57 -6.86 -10.59
C ARG A 66 11.54 -5.67 -10.62
N LEU A 67 11.23 -4.62 -9.86
CA LEU A 67 12.12 -3.45 -9.75
C LEU A 67 13.41 -3.80 -9.01
N SER A 68 13.35 -4.57 -7.93
CA SER A 68 14.56 -5.03 -7.22
C SER A 68 15.44 -5.94 -8.08
N ALA A 69 14.85 -6.79 -8.92
CA ALA A 69 15.58 -7.65 -9.83
C ALA A 69 16.29 -6.90 -10.97
N LYS A 70 15.79 -5.72 -11.37
CA LYS A 70 16.41 -4.90 -12.43
C LYS A 70 17.59 -4.07 -11.95
N THR A 71 17.61 -3.66 -10.69
CA THR A 71 18.70 -2.86 -10.11
C THR A 71 19.92 -3.70 -9.72
N ALA A 72 19.77 -5.02 -9.62
CA ALA A 72 20.85 -5.95 -9.28
C ALA A 72 21.66 -6.46 -10.48
N ARG A 73 21.44 -5.90 -11.68
CA ARG A 73 22.16 -6.19 -12.93
C ARG A 73 22.95 -4.97 -13.37
#